data_AF-A0A433S513-F1
#
_entry.id   AF-A0A433S513-F1
#
_cell.length_a   1.000
_cell.length_b   1.000
_cell.length_c   1.000
_cell.angle_alpha   90.00
_cell.angle_beta   90.00
_cell.angle_gamma   90.00
#
_symmetry.space_group_name_H-M   'P 1'
#
loop_
_entity.id
_entity.type
_entity.pdbx_description
1 polymer ?
#
loop_
_entity_poly.entity_id
_entity_poly.type
_entity_poly.pdbx_seq_one_letter_code
_entity_poly.pdbx_strand_id
1 'polypeptide(L)'
;MDIRALTPSYAVSPQIEIADLPAIKAAGYTTVIDNRPDAEIPPFLHTNAMRAAAEAAGLRFVANPVIGGMMTMENVTAQAAAIAGSDGPVFAYCASGNRSSIVWALAHAGKLPTDDLIGIPARFGYQLEGLRAQLDAMAQNA
;
A
#
# COMPACT_ATOMS: atom_id res chain seq x y z
N MET A 1 -7.60 8.04 -10.17
CA MET A 1 -7.61 7.63 -8.75
C MET A 1 -8.94 7.00 -8.29
N ASP A 2 -8.89 5.92 -7.50
CA ASP A 2 -10.03 5.30 -6.80
C ASP A 2 -9.62 4.91 -5.37
N ILE A 3 -10.08 5.67 -4.37
CA ILE A 3 -9.63 5.54 -2.98
C ILE A 3 -10.43 4.46 -2.25
N ARG A 4 -9.75 3.37 -1.88
CA ARG A 4 -10.33 2.24 -1.14
C ARG A 4 -9.75 2.21 0.27
N ALA A 5 -10.42 2.87 1.20
CA ALA A 5 -9.99 2.96 2.59
C ALA A 5 -10.15 1.62 3.31
N LEU A 6 -9.03 0.93 3.56
CA LEU A 6 -9.03 -0.31 4.34
C LEU A 6 -9.28 0.01 5.81
N THR A 7 -8.62 1.04 6.33
CA THR A 7 -8.80 1.57 7.68
C THR A 7 -8.86 3.10 7.63
N PRO A 8 -9.22 3.78 8.74
CA PRO A 8 -9.13 5.24 8.80
C PRO A 8 -7.72 5.80 8.57
N SER A 9 -6.68 4.98 8.75
CA SER A 9 -5.26 5.37 8.62
C SER A 9 -4.57 4.80 7.39
N TYR A 10 -5.24 3.98 6.59
CA TYR A 10 -4.61 3.31 5.44
C TYR A 10 -5.62 3.05 4.31
N ALA A 11 -5.31 3.56 3.13
CA ALA A 11 -6.07 3.33 1.91
C ALA A 11 -5.20 2.71 0.81
N VAL A 12 -5.87 1.99 -0.09
CA VAL A 12 -5.27 1.49 -1.32
C VAL A 12 -5.96 2.05 -2.56
N SER A 13 -5.27 2.05 -3.70
CA SER A 13 -5.83 2.45 -4.99
C SER A 13 -5.21 1.62 -6.13
N PRO A 14 -5.94 1.45 -7.25
CA PRO A 14 -5.32 1.22 -8.56
C PRO A 14 -4.32 2.33 -8.93
N GLN A 15 -3.66 2.18 -10.07
CA GLN A 15 -2.70 3.16 -10.57
C GLN A 15 -3.27 4.58 -10.49
N ILE A 16 -2.46 5.50 -9.98
CA ILE A 16 -2.75 6.94 -9.95
C ILE A 16 -1.92 7.67 -11.00
N GLU A 17 -2.37 8.86 -11.38
CA GLU A 17 -1.62 9.80 -12.21
C GLU A 17 -0.93 10.86 -11.33
N ILE A 18 0.07 11.55 -11.89
CA ILE A 18 0.72 12.70 -11.21
C ILE A 18 -0.31 13.75 -10.77
N ALA A 19 -1.33 13.98 -11.61
CA ALA A 19 -2.38 14.96 -11.34
C ALA A 19 -3.30 14.59 -10.15
N ASP A 20 -3.27 13.33 -9.68
CA ASP A 20 -4.07 12.88 -8.54
C ASP A 20 -3.44 13.29 -7.19
N LEU A 21 -2.12 13.56 -7.15
CA LEU A 21 -1.37 13.82 -5.91
C LEU A 21 -1.90 15.01 -5.08
N PRO A 22 -2.28 16.16 -5.67
CA PRO A 22 -2.90 17.24 -4.91
C PRO A 22 -4.22 16.82 -4.26
N ALA A 23 -5.03 16.01 -4.93
CA ALA A 23 -6.29 15.50 -4.38
C ALA A 23 -6.04 14.49 -3.25
N ILE A 24 -5.01 13.66 -3.36
CA ILE A 24 -4.57 12.76 -2.26
C ILE A 24 -4.17 13.58 -1.03
N LYS A 25 -3.41 14.66 -1.21
CA LYS A 25 -3.06 15.56 -0.10
C LYS A 25 -4.30 16.23 0.51
N ALA A 26 -5.20 16.73 -0.33
CA ALA A 26 -6.43 17.38 0.11
C ALA A 26 -7.37 16.42 0.87
N ALA A 27 -7.33 15.12 0.54
CA ALA A 27 -8.05 14.07 1.26
C ALA A 27 -7.43 13.72 2.63
N GLY A 28 -6.32 14.36 3.02
CA GLY A 28 -5.72 14.24 4.35
C GLY A 28 -4.61 13.20 4.47
N TYR A 29 -4.23 12.53 3.38
CA TYR A 29 -3.09 11.61 3.40
C TYR A 29 -1.77 12.37 3.50
N THR A 30 -0.81 11.79 4.21
CA THR A 30 0.51 12.41 4.45
C THR A 30 1.64 11.63 3.79
N THR A 31 1.47 10.33 3.58
CA THR A 31 2.44 9.45 2.91
C THR A 31 1.79 8.73 1.73
N VAL A 32 2.48 8.70 0.60
CA VAL A 32 2.18 7.87 -0.57
C VAL A 32 3.17 6.71 -0.66
N ILE A 33 2.68 5.50 -0.84
CA ILE A 33 3.50 4.31 -1.07
C ILE A 33 3.24 3.74 -2.46
N ASP A 34 4.27 3.67 -3.29
CA ASP A 34 4.23 2.99 -4.59
C ASP A 34 4.66 1.53 -4.46
N ASN A 35 3.72 0.61 -4.65
CA ASN A 35 3.99 -0.82 -4.69
C ASN A 35 4.07 -1.39 -6.12
N ARG A 36 4.14 -0.53 -7.15
CA ARG A 36 4.27 -0.94 -8.55
C ARG A 36 5.72 -0.79 -9.04
N PRO A 37 6.31 -1.83 -9.65
CA PRO A 37 7.60 -1.70 -10.32
C PRO A 37 7.52 -0.79 -11.56
N ASP A 38 8.52 0.07 -11.75
CA ASP A 38 8.66 0.95 -12.91
C ASP A 38 8.62 0.18 -14.25
N ALA A 39 9.11 -1.07 -14.27
CA ALA A 39 9.08 -1.93 -15.45
C ALA A 39 7.67 -2.22 -16.00
N GLU A 40 6.62 -1.99 -15.21
CA GLU A 40 5.21 -2.21 -15.61
C GLU A 40 4.52 -0.96 -16.16
N ILE A 41 5.19 0.20 -16.19
CA ILE A 41 4.57 1.51 -16.43
C ILE A 41 5.42 2.42 -17.32
N PRO A 42 4.81 3.43 -17.97
CA PRO A 42 5.55 4.37 -18.79
C PRO A 42 6.47 5.28 -17.94
N PRO A 43 7.59 5.78 -18.52
CA PRO A 43 8.60 6.58 -17.79
C PRO A 43 8.07 7.80 -17.04
N PHE A 44 7.00 8.43 -17.52
CA PHE A 44 6.43 9.61 -16.85
C PHE A 44 5.71 9.28 -15.53
N LEU A 45 5.43 7.99 -15.27
CA LEU A 45 4.90 7.49 -14.00
C LEU A 45 5.95 6.72 -13.18
N HIS A 46 7.22 6.71 -13.61
CA HIS A 46 8.26 6.04 -12.85
C HIS A 46 8.47 6.71 -11.50
N THR A 47 9.04 5.93 -10.58
CA THR A 47 9.32 6.29 -9.20
C THR A 47 9.91 7.70 -9.07
N ASN A 48 10.86 8.08 -9.92
CA ASN A 48 11.48 9.40 -9.85
C ASN A 48 10.50 10.55 -10.17
N ALA A 49 9.65 10.39 -11.17
CA ALA A 49 8.66 11.40 -11.56
C ALA A 49 7.55 11.51 -10.51
N MET A 50 7.03 10.36 -10.05
CA MET A 50 6.00 10.30 -9.01
C MET A 50 6.50 10.87 -7.68
N ARG A 51 7.74 10.54 -7.28
CA ARG A 51 8.37 11.07 -6.07
C ARG A 51 8.47 12.58 -6.11
N ALA A 52 9.05 13.14 -7.18
CA ALA A 52 9.23 14.58 -7.30
C ALA A 52 7.88 15.33 -7.22
N ALA A 53 6.85 14.81 -7.88
CA ALA A 53 5.52 15.40 -7.83
C ALA A 53 4.85 15.26 -6.46
N ALA A 54 5.01 14.12 -5.78
CA ALA A 54 4.42 13.89 -4.46
C ALA A 54 5.05 14.81 -3.41
N GLU A 55 6.38 14.91 -3.42
CA GLU A 55 7.12 15.79 -2.52
C GLU A 55 6.77 17.27 -2.76
N ALA A 56 6.62 17.69 -4.02
CA ALA A 56 6.15 19.03 -4.37
C ALA A 56 4.71 19.31 -3.87
N ALA A 57 3.87 18.28 -3.77
CA ALA A 57 2.53 18.36 -3.19
C ALA A 57 2.52 18.28 -1.64
N GLY A 58 3.68 18.19 -0.99
CA GLY A 58 3.79 18.07 0.46
C GLY A 58 3.39 16.68 0.99
N LEU A 59 3.59 15.64 0.18
CA LEU A 59 3.43 14.24 0.56
C LEU A 59 4.80 13.58 0.72
N ARG A 60 4.97 12.78 1.77
CA ARG A 60 6.11 11.87 1.86
C ARG A 60 5.91 10.75 0.84
N PHE A 61 6.95 10.40 0.07
CA PHE A 61 6.87 9.34 -0.92
C PHE A 61 7.80 8.16 -0.60
N VAL A 62 7.25 6.95 -0.62
CA VAL A 62 8.01 5.70 -0.41
C VAL A 62 7.80 4.78 -1.62
N ALA A 63 8.90 4.34 -2.23
CA ALA A 63 8.86 3.29 -3.23
C ALA A 63 9.10 1.95 -2.51
N ASN A 64 8.16 1.03 -2.64
CA ASN A 64 8.25 -0.35 -2.15
C ASN A 64 7.74 -1.30 -3.23
N PRO A 65 8.44 -1.40 -4.37
CA PRO A 65 7.95 -2.13 -5.53
C PRO A 65 7.78 -3.62 -5.19
N VAL A 66 6.56 -4.12 -5.40
CA VAL A 66 6.22 -5.53 -5.22
C VAL A 66 6.05 -6.16 -6.60
N ILE A 67 6.94 -7.07 -6.94
CA ILE A 67 6.86 -7.83 -8.19
C ILE A 67 5.79 -8.91 -8.02
N GLY A 68 4.89 -9.04 -8.99
CA GLY A 68 3.79 -10.01 -8.95
C GLY A 68 4.30 -11.44 -8.71
N GLY A 69 3.74 -12.11 -7.71
CA GLY A 69 4.13 -13.48 -7.33
C GLY A 69 5.45 -13.59 -6.53
N MET A 70 6.15 -12.48 -6.28
CA MET A 70 7.44 -12.45 -5.58
C MET A 70 7.45 -11.41 -4.45
N MET A 71 6.41 -11.39 -3.62
CA MET A 71 6.42 -10.55 -2.42
C MET A 71 7.42 -11.10 -1.41
N THR A 72 8.29 -10.23 -0.88
CA THR A 72 9.32 -10.61 0.08
C THR A 72 9.02 -10.06 1.47
N MET A 73 9.68 -10.61 2.49
CA MET A 73 9.62 -10.04 3.85
C MET A 73 10.26 -8.65 3.94
N GLU A 74 11.18 -8.31 3.03
CA GLU A 74 11.69 -6.95 2.90
C GLU A 74 10.58 -5.99 2.48
N ASN A 75 9.71 -6.38 1.52
CA ASN A 75 8.56 -5.55 1.17
C ASN A 75 7.61 -5.35 2.36
N VAL A 76 7.35 -6.41 3.14
CA VAL A 76 6.49 -6.36 4.33
C VAL A 76 7.08 -5.40 5.38
N THR A 77 8.39 -5.51 5.62
CA THR A 77 9.10 -4.69 6.60
C THR A 77 9.16 -3.23 6.17
N ALA A 78 9.45 -2.96 4.89
CA ALA A 78 9.45 -1.62 4.31
C ALA A 78 8.06 -0.98 4.38
N GLN A 79 7.01 -1.75 4.11
CA GLN A 79 5.63 -1.27 4.25
C GLN A 79 5.31 -0.91 5.70
N ALA A 80 5.63 -1.80 6.65
CA ALA A 80 5.39 -1.56 8.08
C ALA A 80 6.14 -0.31 8.58
N ALA A 81 7.40 -0.15 8.19
CA ALA A 81 8.20 1.03 8.53
C ALA A 81 7.63 2.31 7.91
N ALA A 82 7.18 2.26 6.66
CA ALA A 82 6.56 3.39 5.99
C ALA A 82 5.26 3.84 6.67
N ILE A 83 4.45 2.89 7.14
CA ILE A 83 3.22 3.15 7.90
C ILE A 83 3.53 3.74 9.27
N ALA A 84 4.44 3.11 10.02
CA ALA A 84 4.79 3.56 11.37
C ALA A 84 5.48 4.94 11.38
N GLY A 85 6.25 5.26 10.35
CA GLY A 85 6.93 6.55 10.19
C GLY A 85 6.09 7.63 9.49
N SER A 86 4.78 7.42 9.30
CA SER A 86 3.88 8.39 8.69
C SER A 86 3.24 9.28 9.75
N ASP A 87 3.24 10.61 9.55
CA ASP A 87 2.60 11.57 10.46
C ASP A 87 1.06 11.61 10.35
N GLY A 88 0.48 10.69 9.58
CA GLY A 88 -0.95 10.65 9.29
C GLY A 88 -1.32 9.49 8.36
N PRO A 89 -2.55 9.50 7.81
CA PRO A 89 -3.04 8.43 6.95
C PRO A 89 -2.14 8.17 5.74
N VAL A 90 -1.97 6.90 5.40
CA VAL A 90 -1.16 6.42 4.30
C VAL A 90 -2.03 6.07 3.10
N PHE A 91 -1.57 6.47 1.92
CA PHE A 91 -2.18 6.09 0.64
C PHE A 91 -1.21 5.19 -0.13
N ALA A 92 -1.55 3.93 -0.35
CA ALA A 92 -0.72 3.01 -1.12
C ALA A 92 -1.35 2.70 -2.48
N TYR A 93 -0.55 2.56 -3.54
CA TYR A 93 -1.08 2.14 -4.84
C TYR A 93 -0.21 1.06 -5.49
N CYS A 94 -0.82 0.32 -6.40
CA CYS A 94 -0.11 -0.50 -7.38
C CYS A 94 -0.91 -0.52 -8.69
N ALA A 95 -0.82 -1.56 -9.53
CA ALA A 95 -1.67 -1.63 -10.73
C ALA A 95 -3.18 -1.62 -10.43
N SER A 96 -3.64 -2.47 -9.49
CA SER A 96 -5.06 -2.65 -9.17
C SER A 96 -5.40 -2.40 -7.69
N GLY A 97 -4.39 -2.11 -6.87
CA GLY A 97 -4.46 -2.00 -5.41
C GLY A 97 -4.29 -3.33 -4.65
N ASN A 98 -4.34 -4.50 -5.32
CA ASN A 98 -4.26 -5.80 -4.65
C ASN A 98 -2.90 -6.08 -3.98
N ARG A 99 -1.78 -5.71 -4.59
CA ARG A 99 -0.45 -5.87 -3.95
C ARG A 99 -0.35 -5.06 -2.67
N SER A 100 -0.89 -3.85 -2.70
CA SER A 100 -0.91 -2.92 -1.58
C SER A 100 -1.79 -3.43 -0.43
N SER A 101 -2.91 -4.12 -0.72
CA SER A 101 -3.73 -4.76 0.31
C SER A 101 -3.07 -6.02 0.89
N ILE A 102 -2.41 -6.84 0.06
CA ILE A 102 -1.66 -8.02 0.52
C ILE A 102 -0.53 -7.60 1.46
N VAL A 103 0.33 -6.67 1.04
CA VAL A 103 1.49 -6.25 1.84
C VAL A 103 1.05 -5.52 3.11
N TRP A 104 -0.08 -4.79 3.07
CA TRP A 104 -0.71 -4.22 4.26
C TRP A 104 -1.13 -5.30 5.25
N ALA A 105 -1.81 -6.35 4.77
CA ALA A 105 -2.29 -7.44 5.63
C ALA A 105 -1.11 -8.15 6.31
N LEU A 106 -0.07 -8.47 5.56
CA LEU A 106 1.14 -9.10 6.09
C LEU A 106 1.90 -8.19 7.07
N ALA A 107 1.95 -6.88 6.83
CA ALA A 107 2.58 -5.91 7.74
C ALA A 107 1.85 -5.75 9.09
N HIS A 108 0.59 -6.18 9.14
CA HIS A 108 -0.26 -6.16 10.33
C HIS A 108 -0.57 -7.55 10.90
N ALA A 109 0.00 -8.62 10.33
CA ALA A 109 -0.11 -9.95 10.92
C ALA A 109 0.42 -9.94 12.37
N GLY A 110 -0.34 -10.53 13.30
CA GLY A 110 -0.05 -10.49 14.74
C GLY A 110 -0.44 -9.19 15.45
N LYS A 111 -0.76 -8.12 14.72
CA LYS A 111 -1.24 -6.84 15.29
C LYS A 111 -2.75 -6.66 15.18
N LEU A 112 -3.36 -7.28 14.16
CA LEU A 112 -4.80 -7.33 13.97
C LEU A 112 -5.25 -8.79 13.82
N PRO A 113 -6.51 -9.12 14.15
CA PRO A 113 -7.06 -10.46 13.91
C PRO A 113 -6.95 -10.85 12.43
N THR A 114 -6.57 -12.11 12.15
CA THR A 114 -6.46 -12.62 10.77
C THR A 114 -7.77 -12.43 9.98
N ASP A 115 -8.92 -12.60 10.63
CA ASP A 115 -10.22 -12.40 10.00
C ASP A 115 -10.43 -10.95 9.54
N ASP A 116 -9.93 -9.96 10.29
CA ASP A 116 -10.00 -8.56 9.87
C ASP A 116 -9.04 -8.28 8.71
N LEU A 117 -7.84 -8.85 8.74
CA LEU A 117 -6.84 -8.71 7.69
C LEU A 117 -7.32 -9.25 6.33
N ILE A 118 -8.21 -10.25 6.35
CA ILE A 118 -8.85 -10.83 5.16
C ILE A 118 -10.14 -10.09 4.82
N GLY A 119 -11.00 -9.86 5.80
CA GLY A 119 -12.34 -9.31 5.62
C GLY A 119 -12.37 -7.85 5.21
N ILE A 120 -11.41 -7.04 5.66
CA ILE A 120 -11.34 -5.61 5.32
C ILE A 120 -11.05 -5.43 3.81
N PRO A 121 -9.97 -6.01 3.22
CA PRO A 121 -9.72 -5.91 1.79
C PRO A 121 -10.82 -6.53 0.91
N ALA A 122 -11.51 -7.57 1.41
CA ALA A 122 -12.60 -8.22 0.70
C ALA A 122 -13.78 -7.28 0.41
N ARG A 123 -14.00 -6.24 1.23
CA ARG A 123 -15.02 -5.18 0.98
C ARG A 123 -14.80 -4.43 -0.33
N PHE A 124 -13.57 -4.44 -0.83
CA PHE A 124 -13.16 -3.81 -2.08
C PHE A 124 -12.83 -4.83 -3.18
N GLY A 125 -13.20 -6.10 -2.98
CA GLY A 125 -13.02 -7.17 -3.95
C GLY A 125 -11.63 -7.84 -3.91
N TYR A 126 -10.76 -7.51 -2.96
CA TYR A 126 -9.47 -8.19 -2.82
C TYR A 126 -9.62 -9.48 -2.01
N GLN A 127 -9.39 -10.62 -2.65
CA GLN A 127 -9.56 -11.95 -2.05
C GLN A 127 -8.25 -12.41 -1.42
N LEU A 128 -8.16 -12.36 -0.09
CA LEU A 128 -6.96 -12.71 0.67
C LEU A 128 -7.07 -14.03 1.46
N GLU A 129 -8.19 -14.76 1.34
CA GLU A 129 -8.42 -16.01 2.09
C GLU A 129 -7.31 -17.05 1.86
N GLY A 130 -6.74 -17.10 0.65
CA GLY A 130 -5.59 -17.97 0.34
C GLY A 130 -4.32 -17.68 1.15
N LEU A 131 -4.26 -16.54 1.85
CA LEU A 131 -3.13 -16.16 2.72
C LEU A 131 -3.35 -16.49 4.19
N ARG A 132 -4.52 -17.02 4.59
CA ARG A 132 -4.87 -17.26 6.00
C ARG A 132 -3.79 -18.01 6.77
N ALA A 133 -3.35 -19.15 6.26
CA ALA A 133 -2.33 -19.96 6.92
C ALA A 133 -1.01 -19.20 7.14
N GLN A 134 -0.62 -18.34 6.19
CA GLN A 134 0.56 -17.49 6.33
C GLN A 134 0.34 -16.39 7.38
N LEU A 135 -0.82 -15.73 7.36
CA LEU A 135 -1.17 -14.68 8.33
C LEU A 135 -1.20 -15.25 9.76
N ASP A 136 -1.81 -16.42 9.96
CA ASP A 136 -1.86 -17.10 11.25
C ASP A 136 -0.47 -17.53 11.72
N ALA A 137 0.35 -18.08 10.83
CA ALA A 137 1.73 -18.43 11.16
C ALA A 137 2.56 -17.20 11.54
N MET A 138 2.39 -16.08 10.85
CA MET A 138 3.06 -14.82 11.19
C MET A 138 2.55 -14.27 12.54
N ALA A 139 1.26 -14.37 12.82
CA ALA A 139 0.67 -13.90 14.07
C ALA A 139 1.17 -14.68 15.30
N GLN A 140 1.44 -15.99 15.16
CA GLN A 140 2.00 -16.82 16.23
C GLN A 140 3.47 -16.48 16.55
N ASN A 141 4.19 -15.86 15.61
CA ASN A 141 5.61 -15.52 15.71
C ASN A 141 5.87 -14.03 15.97
N ALA A 142 4.81 -13.23 16.16
CA ALA A 142 4.85 -11.77 16.32
C ALA A 142 5.06 -11.33 17.77
#